data_AF-A0A7M7PJR2-F1
#
_entry.id   AF-A0A7M7PJR2-F1
#
_cell.length_a   1.000
_cell.length_b   1.000
_cell.length_c   1.000
_cell.angle_alpha   90.00
_cell.angle_beta   90.00
_cell.angle_gamma   90.00
#
_symmetry.space_group_name_H-M   'P 1'
#
loop_
_entity.id
_entity.type
_entity.pdbx_description
1 polymer ?
#
loop_
_entity_poly.entity_id
_entity_poly.type
_entity_poly.pdbx_seq_one_letter_code
_entity_poly.pdbx_strand_id
1 'polypeptide(L)'
;MANLDGTSKTDLLTSGFNSYPNAIVYSSFRRKIFWTDKGQYPKIEMANADGTERVTLLDGDVDSNFTDPTGICLGPTEQLLYWTDTTENTIEVLNLDDRQRFSTTIGNSTYVHDIHPFGIARYFEDIYFSDIRFDGVYVIDFPAGNVALASMKLPIPAEIHIYADTSCPGGNFCASTGTCVINQRQPDATFRCICDEGYNGKHCDLNIDDCVPDLCMNGGTCTDGINSFTCDCVAGYTNNICSEKY
;
A
#
# COMPACT_ATOMS: atom_id res chain seq x y z
N MET A 1 11.85 -6.47 -5.79
CA MET A 1 11.98 -5.15 -6.43
C MET A 1 12.34 -5.34 -7.89
N ALA A 2 11.91 -4.45 -8.77
CA ALA A 2 12.30 -4.44 -10.18
C ALA A 2 12.19 -3.00 -10.68
N ASN A 3 13.03 -2.65 -11.65
CA ASN A 3 12.88 -1.39 -12.37
C ASN A 3 11.60 -1.44 -13.21
N LEU A 4 11.03 -0.26 -13.53
CA LEU A 4 9.83 -0.17 -14.37
C LEU A 4 10.06 -0.70 -15.80
N ASP A 5 11.31 -0.75 -16.26
CA ASP A 5 11.70 -1.38 -17.53
C ASP A 5 11.81 -2.92 -17.45
N GLY A 6 11.56 -3.49 -16.27
CA GLY A 6 11.63 -4.92 -16.00
C GLY A 6 13.03 -5.46 -15.69
N THR A 7 14.04 -4.61 -15.57
CA THR A 7 15.40 -5.01 -15.16
C THR A 7 15.54 -5.13 -13.63
N SER A 8 16.65 -5.70 -13.16
CA SER A 8 16.99 -5.82 -11.73
C SER A 8 15.91 -6.47 -10.87
N LYS A 9 15.29 -7.54 -11.38
CA LYS A 9 14.25 -8.29 -10.66
C LYS A 9 14.85 -9.03 -9.45
N THR A 10 14.21 -8.87 -8.31
CA THR A 10 14.56 -9.60 -7.08
C THR A 10 13.29 -9.93 -6.31
N ASP A 11 13.21 -11.16 -5.82
CA ASP A 11 12.11 -11.59 -4.97
C ASP A 11 12.28 -11.01 -3.56
N LEU A 12 11.28 -10.28 -3.07
CA LEU A 12 11.32 -9.66 -1.73
C LEU A 12 10.90 -10.63 -0.63
N LEU A 13 9.87 -11.43 -0.90
CA LEU A 13 9.26 -12.37 0.01
C LEU A 13 8.97 -13.65 -0.78
N THR A 14 9.47 -14.79 -0.31
CA THR A 14 9.41 -16.07 -1.04
C THR A 14 8.74 -17.21 -0.27
N SER A 15 8.40 -16.98 1.00
CA SER A 15 7.84 -18.02 1.87
C SER A 15 6.82 -17.44 2.85
N GLY A 16 6.08 -18.30 3.55
CA GLY A 16 5.12 -17.90 4.58
C GLY A 16 3.80 -17.35 4.06
N PHE A 17 3.51 -17.45 2.75
CA PHE A 17 2.20 -17.12 2.20
C PHE A 17 1.20 -18.24 2.50
N ASN A 18 -0.05 -17.89 2.83
CA ASN A 18 -1.13 -18.81 3.13
C ASN A 18 -1.89 -19.25 1.86
N SER A 19 -1.13 -19.46 0.77
CA SER A 19 -1.49 -20.10 -0.51
C SER A 19 -2.09 -19.21 -1.59
N TYR A 20 -2.61 -18.00 -1.29
CA TYR A 20 -3.21 -17.17 -2.34
C TYR A 20 -3.07 -15.65 -2.10
N PRO A 21 -1.83 -15.11 -2.13
CA PRO A 21 -1.63 -13.66 -2.20
C PRO A 21 -2.36 -13.10 -3.43
N ASN A 22 -3.14 -12.02 -3.25
CA ASN A 22 -4.07 -11.54 -4.26
C ASN A 22 -3.82 -10.09 -4.68
N ALA A 23 -4.08 -9.12 -3.80
CA ALA A 23 -3.91 -7.70 -4.08
C ALA A 23 -2.76 -7.12 -3.25
N ILE A 24 -2.11 -6.08 -3.76
CA ILE A 24 -1.00 -5.40 -3.10
C ILE A 24 -1.11 -3.89 -3.29
N VAL A 25 -0.77 -3.12 -2.26
CA VAL A 25 -0.67 -1.66 -2.33
C VAL A 25 0.63 -1.19 -1.65
N TYR A 26 1.24 -0.17 -2.22
CA TYR A 26 2.46 0.45 -1.69
C TYR A 26 2.12 1.78 -1.02
N SER A 27 2.62 1.98 0.20
CA SER A 27 2.60 3.26 0.91
C SER A 27 3.93 3.96 0.72
N SER A 28 3.91 5.04 -0.05
CA SER A 28 5.07 5.92 -0.22
C SER A 28 5.45 6.61 1.09
N PHE A 29 4.46 6.99 1.91
CA PHE A 29 4.67 7.71 3.15
C PHE A 29 5.32 6.85 4.23
N ARG A 30 4.91 5.57 4.32
CA ARG A 30 5.41 4.62 5.32
C ARG A 30 6.57 3.76 4.80
N ARG A 31 6.84 3.78 3.48
CA ARG A 31 7.75 2.85 2.78
C ARG A 31 7.40 1.38 3.09
N LYS A 32 6.11 1.06 3.13
CA LYS A 32 5.59 -0.28 3.42
C LYS A 32 4.78 -0.79 2.23
N ILE A 33 4.85 -2.10 2.00
CA ILE A 33 3.90 -2.81 1.15
C ILE A 33 2.85 -3.50 2.01
N PHE A 34 1.62 -3.53 1.55
CA PHE A 34 0.48 -4.20 2.19
C PHE A 34 -0.17 -5.12 1.18
N TRP A 35 -0.56 -6.33 1.57
CA TRP A 35 -1.22 -7.26 0.67
C TRP A 35 -2.29 -8.08 1.35
N THR A 36 -3.22 -8.59 0.53
CA THR A 36 -4.22 -9.59 0.91
C THR A 36 -3.73 -10.97 0.51
N ASP A 37 -3.99 -11.96 1.35
CA ASP A 37 -3.86 -13.39 1.05
C ASP A 37 -5.21 -14.04 1.35
N LYS A 38 -5.87 -14.59 0.33
CA LYS A 38 -7.24 -15.14 0.43
C LYS A 38 -7.29 -16.67 0.40
N GLY A 39 -6.21 -17.33 0.84
CA GLY A 39 -6.22 -18.77 0.99
C GLY A 39 -7.19 -19.26 2.07
N GLN A 40 -7.13 -20.55 2.39
CA GLN A 40 -7.96 -21.18 3.44
C GLN A 40 -7.88 -20.46 4.80
N TYR A 41 -6.77 -19.77 5.06
CA TYR A 41 -6.48 -19.01 6.26
C TYR A 41 -6.12 -17.59 5.84
N PRO A 42 -7.13 -16.73 5.61
CA PRO A 42 -6.91 -15.43 4.99
C PRO A 42 -6.06 -14.54 5.90
N LYS A 43 -5.26 -13.66 5.30
CA LYS A 43 -4.41 -12.70 5.99
C LYS A 43 -4.37 -11.36 5.29
N ILE A 44 -4.26 -10.28 6.07
CA ILE A 44 -3.70 -9.01 5.58
C ILE A 44 -2.37 -8.83 6.28
N GLU A 45 -1.34 -8.55 5.50
CA GLU A 45 0.02 -8.42 6.01
C GLU A 45 0.68 -7.17 5.48
N MET A 46 1.77 -6.78 6.13
CA MET A 46 2.64 -5.71 5.68
C MET A 46 4.11 -6.10 5.81
N ALA A 47 4.97 -5.42 5.07
CA ALA A 47 6.41 -5.47 5.20
C ALA A 47 7.01 -4.11 4.80
N ASN A 48 8.28 -3.88 5.12
CA ASN A 48 9.06 -2.84 4.45
C ASN A 48 9.04 -3.06 2.94
N ALA A 49 9.21 -1.97 2.18
CA ALA A 49 9.27 -2.01 0.72
C ALA A 49 10.41 -2.88 0.17
N ASP A 50 11.42 -3.17 1.00
CA ASP A 50 12.53 -4.09 0.72
C ASP A 50 12.23 -5.55 1.13
N GLY A 51 11.03 -5.84 1.65
CA GLY A 51 10.62 -7.17 2.11
C GLY A 51 10.96 -7.49 3.56
N THR A 52 11.66 -6.62 4.29
CA THR A 52 12.00 -6.84 5.72
C THR A 52 10.82 -6.52 6.64
N GLU A 53 10.94 -6.87 7.94
CA GLU A 53 9.94 -6.56 8.97
C GLU A 53 8.50 -6.95 8.59
N ARG A 54 8.33 -8.17 8.07
CA ARG A 54 7.00 -8.69 7.78
C ARG A 54 6.16 -8.84 9.06
N VAL A 55 4.94 -8.32 9.03
CA VAL A 55 3.98 -8.34 10.14
C VAL A 55 2.59 -8.72 9.61
N THR A 56 1.93 -9.67 10.27
CA THR A 56 0.52 -9.98 10.04
C THR A 56 -0.36 -8.93 10.73
N LEU A 57 -1.22 -8.26 9.96
CA LEU A 57 -2.12 -7.22 10.45
C LEU A 57 -3.48 -7.80 10.87
N LEU A 58 -4.00 -8.73 10.07
CA LEU A 58 -5.21 -9.48 10.35
C LEU A 58 -4.99 -10.95 9.99
N ASP A 59 -5.59 -11.82 10.80
CA ASP A 59 -5.45 -13.27 10.69
C ASP A 59 -6.82 -13.93 10.83
N GLY A 60 -7.26 -14.63 9.79
CA GLY A 60 -8.55 -15.33 9.76
C GLY A 60 -8.61 -16.54 10.69
N ASP A 61 -7.45 -17.03 11.16
CA ASP A 61 -7.41 -18.05 12.23
C ASP A 61 -7.85 -17.47 13.59
N VAL A 62 -7.80 -16.15 13.75
CA VAL A 62 -8.14 -15.44 14.99
C VAL A 62 -9.48 -14.72 14.88
N ASP A 63 -9.77 -14.11 13.73
CA ASP A 63 -11.01 -13.37 13.49
C ASP A 63 -11.87 -14.10 12.45
N SER A 64 -12.91 -14.77 12.92
CA SER A 64 -13.82 -15.53 12.05
C SER A 64 -14.67 -14.67 11.12
N ASN A 65 -14.74 -13.34 11.35
CA ASN A 65 -15.44 -12.39 10.48
C ASN A 65 -14.50 -11.79 9.43
N PHE A 66 -13.39 -12.46 9.14
CA PHE A 66 -12.42 -12.10 8.12
C PHE A 66 -12.21 -13.32 7.23
N THR A 67 -12.79 -13.30 6.03
CA THR A 67 -13.04 -14.53 5.28
C THR A 67 -12.44 -14.52 3.88
N ASP A 68 -12.76 -13.53 3.04
CA ASP A 68 -12.28 -13.47 1.65
C ASP A 68 -11.81 -12.07 1.25
N PRO A 69 -10.67 -11.60 1.80
CA PRO A 69 -10.08 -10.31 1.45
C PRO A 69 -9.57 -10.31 0.01
N THR A 70 -10.13 -9.45 -0.83
CA THR A 70 -9.76 -9.37 -2.26
C THR A 70 -8.94 -8.13 -2.54
N GLY A 71 -9.58 -7.04 -2.95
CA GLY A 71 -8.92 -5.78 -3.28
C GLY A 71 -8.43 -5.05 -2.05
N ILE A 72 -7.39 -4.24 -2.22
CA ILE A 72 -6.79 -3.45 -1.14
C ILE A 72 -6.37 -2.07 -1.67
N CYS A 73 -6.67 -1.00 -0.93
CA CYS A 73 -6.18 0.33 -1.26
C CYS A 73 -5.92 1.17 0.00
N LEU A 74 -5.14 2.23 -0.15
CA LEU A 74 -4.85 3.19 0.92
C LEU A 74 -5.76 4.41 0.81
N GLY A 75 -6.08 5.01 1.95
CA GLY A 75 -6.65 6.34 1.99
C GLY A 75 -5.68 7.43 1.51
N PRO A 76 -6.17 8.63 1.17
CA PRO A 76 -5.31 9.72 0.69
C PRO A 76 -4.15 10.08 1.64
N THR A 77 -4.39 10.01 2.96
CA THR A 77 -3.37 10.24 4.00
C THR A 77 -2.53 9.01 4.32
N GLU A 78 -2.81 7.86 3.69
CA GLU A 78 -2.15 6.57 3.94
C GLU A 78 -2.19 6.12 5.43
N GLN A 79 -3.14 6.64 6.22
CA GLN A 79 -3.40 6.21 7.60
C GLN A 79 -4.41 5.07 7.72
N LEU A 80 -5.31 4.99 6.74
CA LEU A 80 -6.37 3.99 6.70
C LEU A 80 -6.11 3.05 5.53
N LEU A 81 -6.18 1.76 5.81
CA LEU A 81 -6.13 0.68 4.83
C LEU A 81 -7.54 0.17 4.59
N TYR A 82 -7.95 0.08 3.34
CA TYR A 82 -9.27 -0.39 2.92
C TYR A 82 -9.14 -1.69 2.17
N TRP A 83 -10.08 -2.61 2.36
CA TRP A 83 -10.21 -3.80 1.53
C TRP A 83 -11.67 -4.16 1.32
N THR A 84 -11.90 -5.00 0.32
CA THR A 84 -13.19 -5.67 0.10
C THR A 84 -13.12 -7.06 0.67
N ASP A 85 -14.17 -7.48 1.37
CA ASP A 85 -14.39 -8.88 1.71
C ASP A 85 -15.56 -9.41 0.88
N THR A 86 -15.26 -10.37 0.01
CA THR A 86 -16.20 -10.85 -1.02
C THR A 86 -17.27 -11.76 -0.44
N THR A 87 -16.97 -12.48 0.64
CA THR A 87 -17.94 -13.39 1.27
C THR A 87 -18.86 -12.61 2.21
N GLU A 88 -18.32 -11.61 2.91
CA GLU A 88 -19.11 -10.76 3.81
C GLU A 88 -19.85 -9.62 3.09
N ASN A 89 -19.53 -9.36 1.82
CA ASN A 89 -20.05 -8.23 1.05
C ASN A 89 -19.85 -6.89 1.76
N THR A 90 -18.64 -6.69 2.29
CA THR A 90 -18.28 -5.50 3.07
C THR A 90 -17.15 -4.71 2.41
N ILE A 91 -17.14 -3.41 2.71
CA ILE A 91 -15.90 -2.64 2.70
C ILE A 91 -15.42 -2.55 4.13
N GLU A 92 -14.16 -2.92 4.32
CA GLU A 92 -13.50 -3.01 5.60
C GLU A 92 -12.37 -1.99 5.67
N VAL A 93 -12.10 -1.51 6.87
CA VAL A 93 -11.12 -0.44 7.13
C VAL A 93 -10.31 -0.77 8.37
N LEU A 94 -9.00 -0.58 8.29
CA LEU A 94 -8.07 -0.68 9.40
C LEU A 94 -7.30 0.63 9.53
N ASN A 95 -7.33 1.23 10.71
CA ASN A 95 -6.40 2.30 11.06
C ASN A 95 -5.02 1.70 11.35
N LEU A 96 -4.02 2.13 10.57
CA LEU A 96 -2.67 1.60 10.63
C LEU A 96 -1.89 2.04 11.87
N ASP A 97 -2.30 3.13 12.53
CA ASP A 97 -1.60 3.69 13.67
C ASP A 97 -2.06 3.05 15.00
N ASP A 98 -3.37 2.81 15.18
CA ASP A 98 -3.94 2.26 16.42
C ASP A 98 -4.58 0.87 16.28
N ARG A 99 -4.56 0.29 15.08
CA ARG A 99 -5.14 -1.03 14.75
C ARG A 99 -6.65 -1.15 14.96
N GLN A 100 -7.38 -0.03 14.99
CA GLN A 100 -8.85 -0.10 15.06
C GLN A 100 -9.45 -0.49 13.70
N ARG A 101 -10.29 -1.53 13.71
CA ARG A 101 -11.03 -2.04 12.54
C ARG A 101 -12.47 -1.55 12.55
N PHE A 102 -12.97 -1.15 11.39
CA PHE A 102 -14.37 -0.75 11.14
C PHE A 102 -14.84 -1.33 9.81
N SER A 103 -16.12 -1.63 9.68
CA SER A 103 -16.68 -2.18 8.45
C SER A 103 -18.01 -1.53 8.07
N THR A 104 -18.38 -1.67 6.80
CA THR A 104 -19.67 -1.26 6.28
C THR A 104 -20.15 -2.33 5.31
N THR A 105 -21.31 -2.91 5.59
CA THR A 105 -21.99 -3.82 4.65
C THR A 105 -22.46 -3.05 3.44
N ILE A 106 -22.18 -3.59 2.26
CA ILE A 106 -22.58 -3.01 0.99
C ILE A 106 -24.03 -3.42 0.71
N GLY A 107 -24.90 -2.44 0.43
CA GLY A 107 -26.22 -2.75 -0.16
C GLY A 107 -27.45 -2.42 0.67
N ASN A 108 -27.45 -1.28 1.37
CA ASN A 108 -28.70 -0.72 1.93
C ASN A 108 -29.57 -0.05 0.84
N SER A 109 -29.74 -0.70 -0.33
CA SER A 109 -30.38 -0.13 -1.52
C SER A 109 -31.26 -1.13 -2.25
N THR A 110 -32.39 -0.65 -2.80
CA THR A 110 -33.42 -1.43 -3.50
C THR A 110 -33.02 -1.94 -4.88
N TYR A 111 -31.83 -1.55 -5.37
CA TYR A 111 -31.31 -1.89 -6.71
C TYR A 111 -30.25 -2.98 -6.71
N VAL A 112 -30.00 -3.61 -5.57
CA VAL A 112 -28.83 -4.44 -5.37
C VAL A 112 -29.18 -5.91 -5.59
N HIS A 113 -28.80 -6.41 -6.76
CA HIS A 113 -28.55 -7.84 -6.95
C HIS A 113 -27.25 -8.22 -6.23
N ASP A 114 -27.18 -9.46 -5.74
CA ASP A 114 -26.01 -10.19 -5.23
C ASP A 114 -24.64 -9.52 -5.54
N ILE A 115 -24.13 -8.67 -4.63
CA ILE A 115 -22.88 -7.91 -4.81
C ILE A 115 -21.67 -8.80 -4.57
N HIS A 116 -20.62 -8.70 -5.39
CA HIS A 116 -19.33 -9.39 -5.18
C HIS A 116 -18.17 -8.43 -5.28
N PRO A 117 -17.90 -7.66 -4.22
CA PRO A 117 -16.87 -6.64 -4.27
C PRO A 117 -15.49 -7.29 -4.49
N PHE A 118 -14.72 -6.81 -5.47
CA PHE A 118 -13.42 -7.40 -5.81
C PHE A 118 -12.29 -6.37 -5.82
N GLY A 119 -12.22 -5.51 -6.82
CA GLY A 119 -11.25 -4.41 -6.86
C GLY A 119 -11.77 -3.25 -6.03
N ILE A 120 -10.88 -2.49 -5.40
CA ILE A 120 -11.24 -1.30 -4.63
C ILE A 120 -10.26 -0.16 -4.93
N ALA A 121 -10.80 1.04 -5.11
CA ALA A 121 -10.01 2.24 -5.28
C ALA A 121 -10.69 3.41 -4.58
N ARG A 122 -9.88 4.33 -4.03
CA ARG A 122 -10.38 5.46 -3.27
C ARG A 122 -9.93 6.78 -3.89
N TYR A 123 -10.88 7.69 -4.10
CA TYR A 123 -10.63 9.06 -4.53
C TYR A 123 -11.21 10.02 -3.51
N PHE A 124 -10.37 10.46 -2.58
CA PHE A 124 -10.77 11.29 -1.44
C PHE A 124 -11.85 10.62 -0.57
N GLU A 125 -13.05 11.19 -0.48
CA GLU A 125 -14.21 10.64 0.22
C GLU A 125 -14.91 9.50 -0.54
N ASP A 126 -14.77 9.44 -1.86
CA ASP A 126 -15.44 8.43 -2.68
C ASP A 126 -14.64 7.12 -2.67
N ILE A 127 -15.34 6.02 -2.40
CA ILE A 127 -14.80 4.67 -2.53
C ILE A 127 -15.50 4.00 -3.70
N TYR A 128 -14.71 3.49 -4.63
CA TYR A 128 -15.17 2.72 -5.78
C TYR A 128 -14.79 1.26 -5.60
N PHE A 129 -15.67 0.37 -6.04
CA PHE A 129 -15.36 -1.04 -6.13
C PHE A 129 -15.94 -1.65 -7.41
N SER A 130 -15.27 -2.68 -7.91
CA SER A 130 -15.78 -3.51 -9.00
C SER A 130 -16.55 -4.68 -8.43
N ASP A 131 -17.58 -5.11 -9.15
CA ASP A 131 -18.30 -6.35 -8.85
C ASP A 131 -17.87 -7.43 -9.83
N ILE A 132 -17.24 -8.50 -9.35
CA ILE A 132 -16.71 -9.54 -10.25
C ILE A 132 -17.78 -10.48 -10.82
N ARG A 133 -18.97 -10.54 -10.20
CA ARG A 133 -20.11 -11.34 -10.68
C ARG A 133 -21.11 -10.53 -11.47
N PHE A 134 -21.13 -9.21 -11.29
CA PHE A 134 -21.98 -8.28 -12.02
C PHE A 134 -21.14 -7.28 -12.80
N ASP A 135 -21.31 -7.20 -14.12
CA ASP A 135 -20.50 -6.40 -15.06
C ASP A 135 -20.53 -4.87 -14.81
N GLY A 136 -20.08 -4.38 -13.66
CA GLY A 136 -20.18 -2.98 -13.26
C GLY A 136 -19.18 -2.55 -12.18
N VAL A 137 -19.08 -1.23 -12.06
CA VAL A 137 -18.33 -0.52 -11.03
C VAL A 137 -19.33 0.34 -10.26
N TYR A 138 -19.17 0.36 -8.95
CA TYR A 138 -20.05 1.06 -8.03
C TYR A 138 -19.24 2.07 -7.22
N VAL A 139 -19.94 3.13 -6.80
CA VAL A 139 -19.49 4.04 -5.76
C VAL A 139 -20.31 3.80 -4.51
N ILE A 140 -19.69 3.86 -3.34
CA ILE A 140 -20.35 3.69 -2.05
C ILE A 140 -20.24 4.97 -1.21
N ASP A 141 -21.34 5.33 -0.58
CA ASP A 141 -21.38 6.31 0.51
C ASP A 141 -20.90 5.63 1.79
N PHE A 142 -19.68 5.96 2.22
CA PHE A 142 -19.06 5.38 3.40
C PHE A 142 -19.11 6.37 4.58
N PRO A 143 -19.58 5.96 5.78
CA PRO A 143 -19.87 4.58 6.22
C PRO A 143 -21.34 4.15 6.08
N ALA A 144 -22.18 4.89 5.34
CA ALA A 144 -23.62 4.62 5.28
C ALA A 144 -24.00 3.33 4.53
N GLY A 145 -23.13 2.84 3.63
CA GLY A 145 -23.33 1.59 2.88
C GLY A 145 -24.24 1.71 1.66
N ASN A 146 -24.68 2.93 1.32
CA ASN A 146 -25.51 3.18 0.14
C ASN A 146 -24.64 3.11 -1.12
N VAL A 147 -25.10 2.37 -2.14
CA VAL A 147 -24.36 2.22 -3.39
C VAL A 147 -25.08 2.85 -4.57
N ALA A 148 -24.29 3.42 -5.48
CA ALA A 148 -24.74 3.89 -6.78
C ALA A 148 -23.89 3.29 -7.90
N LEU A 149 -24.53 3.02 -9.04
CA LEU A 149 -23.84 2.52 -10.22
C LEU A 149 -23.00 3.63 -10.84
N ALA A 150 -21.68 3.41 -10.94
CA ALA A 150 -20.77 4.33 -11.62
C ALA A 150 -20.62 3.99 -13.10
N SER A 151 -20.56 2.69 -13.44
CA SER A 151 -20.48 2.19 -14.82
C SER A 151 -20.97 0.75 -14.92
N MET A 152 -21.45 0.35 -16.10
CA MET A 152 -21.97 -1.00 -16.36
C MET A 152 -21.53 -1.54 -17.73
N LYS A 153 -21.79 -2.84 -17.96
CA LYS A 153 -21.43 -3.60 -19.18
C LYS A 153 -19.91 -3.75 -19.32
N LEU A 154 -19.23 -3.89 -18.19
CA LEU A 154 -17.80 -4.19 -18.13
C LEU A 154 -17.64 -5.70 -17.95
N PRO A 155 -17.15 -6.45 -18.95
CA PRO A 155 -17.01 -7.90 -18.81
C PRO A 155 -15.98 -8.23 -17.73
N ILE A 156 -16.43 -8.80 -16.60
CA ILE A 156 -15.60 -9.24 -15.46
C ILE A 156 -14.64 -8.12 -14.99
N PRO A 157 -15.17 -7.05 -14.36
CA PRO A 157 -14.34 -5.99 -13.86
C PRO A 157 -13.55 -6.51 -12.65
N ALA A 158 -12.25 -6.78 -12.85
CA ALA A 158 -11.36 -7.23 -11.80
C ALA A 158 -10.81 -6.01 -11.04
N GLU A 159 -9.62 -5.54 -11.37
CA GLU A 159 -8.96 -4.46 -10.65
C GLU A 159 -9.44 -3.07 -11.09
N ILE A 160 -9.42 -2.11 -10.17
CA ILE A 160 -9.77 -0.70 -10.42
C ILE A 160 -8.72 0.21 -9.79
N HIS A 161 -8.34 1.27 -10.51
CA HIS A 161 -7.37 2.27 -10.06
C HIS A 161 -7.88 3.67 -10.39
N ILE A 162 -7.53 4.65 -9.55
CA ILE A 162 -7.85 6.05 -9.81
C ILE A 162 -6.70 6.69 -10.62
N TYR A 163 -7.06 7.33 -11.72
CA TYR A 163 -6.17 8.21 -12.46
C TYR A 163 -6.73 9.64 -12.43
N ALA A 164 -6.11 10.49 -11.62
CA ALA A 164 -6.53 11.88 -11.45
C ALA A 164 -5.31 12.78 -11.21
N ASP A 165 -5.39 14.03 -11.67
CA ASP A 165 -4.42 15.05 -11.30
C ASP A 165 -4.68 15.48 -9.85
N THR A 166 -3.77 15.10 -8.97
CA THR A 166 -3.80 15.43 -7.54
C THR A 166 -2.70 16.43 -7.21
N SER A 167 -2.11 17.12 -8.19
CA SER A 167 -1.07 18.11 -7.97
C SER A 167 -1.58 19.26 -7.09
N CYS A 168 -0.70 19.77 -6.22
CA CYS A 168 -1.04 20.90 -5.35
C CYS A 168 -1.28 22.19 -6.16
N PRO A 169 -2.41 22.90 -5.93
CA PRO A 169 -2.61 24.23 -6.48
C PRO A 169 -1.56 25.20 -5.93
N GLY A 170 -0.99 26.04 -6.79
CA GLY A 170 0.00 27.04 -6.37
C GLY A 170 1.45 26.55 -6.30
N GLY A 171 1.73 25.28 -6.62
CA GLY A 171 3.08 24.76 -6.81
C GLY A 171 3.45 23.61 -5.87
N ASN A 172 4.72 23.22 -5.90
CA ASN A 172 5.26 22.14 -5.08
C ASN A 172 5.70 22.68 -3.71
N PHE A 173 5.02 22.26 -2.63
CA PHE A 173 5.34 22.62 -1.24
C PHE A 173 6.33 21.63 -0.56
N CYS A 174 6.85 20.69 -1.34
CA CYS A 174 7.87 19.73 -0.93
C CYS A 174 9.26 20.25 -1.31
N ALA A 175 10.29 19.62 -0.76
CA ALA A 175 11.65 19.75 -1.27
C ALA A 175 11.71 19.28 -2.74
N SER A 176 12.82 19.58 -3.42
CA SER A 176 13.05 19.15 -4.81
C SER A 176 13.10 17.63 -5.00
N THR A 177 13.10 16.89 -3.90
CA THR A 177 13.16 15.44 -3.74
C THR A 177 11.80 14.84 -3.40
N GLY A 178 10.72 15.53 -3.79
CA GLY A 178 9.37 15.04 -3.61
C GLY A 178 8.34 15.78 -4.46
N THR A 179 7.18 15.17 -4.63
CA THR A 179 6.04 15.69 -5.38
C THR A 179 4.88 15.99 -4.43
N CYS A 180 4.32 17.20 -4.53
CA CYS A 180 3.17 17.61 -3.73
C CYS A 180 1.85 17.07 -4.30
N VAL A 181 1.07 16.41 -3.45
CA VAL A 181 -0.28 15.93 -3.78
C VAL A 181 -1.31 16.40 -2.76
N ILE A 182 -2.54 16.69 -3.23
CA ILE A 182 -3.68 16.96 -2.37
C ILE A 182 -4.26 15.66 -1.80
N ASN A 183 -4.74 15.71 -0.57
CA ASN A 183 -5.37 14.56 0.11
C ASN A 183 -6.86 14.75 0.36
N GLN A 184 -7.41 15.91 0.00
CA GLN A 184 -8.83 16.25 0.10
C GLN A 184 -9.23 17.14 -1.08
N ARG A 185 -10.50 17.11 -1.47
CA ARG A 185 -11.03 17.99 -2.52
C ARG A 185 -11.04 19.45 -2.08
N GLN A 186 -10.95 20.35 -3.06
CA GLN A 186 -11.19 21.77 -2.85
C GLN A 186 -12.63 22.02 -2.33
N PRO A 187 -12.85 23.03 -1.48
CA PRO A 187 -11.91 24.09 -1.06
C PRO A 187 -11.04 23.73 0.15
N ASP A 188 -11.32 22.63 0.85
CA ASP A 188 -10.63 22.25 2.11
C ASP A 188 -9.35 21.43 1.86
N ALA A 189 -8.71 21.63 0.72
CA ALA A 189 -7.60 20.78 0.31
C ALA A 189 -6.41 20.93 1.26
N THR A 190 -6.05 19.81 1.88
CA THR A 190 -4.76 19.62 2.53
C THR A 190 -3.81 18.91 1.58
N PHE A 191 -2.50 19.05 1.81
CA PHE A 191 -1.47 18.42 0.97
C PHE A 191 -0.55 17.52 1.78
N ARG A 192 0.12 16.60 1.08
CA ARG A 192 1.30 15.87 1.55
C ARG A 192 2.33 15.78 0.44
N CYS A 193 3.52 15.36 0.83
CA CYS A 193 4.60 15.07 -0.09
C CYS A 193 4.72 13.56 -0.33
N ILE A 194 4.84 13.17 -1.59
CA ILE A 194 5.34 11.86 -2.00
C ILE A 194 6.84 12.02 -2.21
N CYS A 195 7.65 11.39 -1.37
CA CYS A 195 9.11 11.54 -1.43
C CYS A 195 9.72 10.61 -2.47
N ASP A 196 10.78 11.10 -3.12
CA ASP A 196 11.64 10.29 -3.96
C ASP A 196 12.36 9.21 -3.12
N GLU A 197 12.85 8.16 -3.77
CA GLU A 197 13.62 7.12 -3.07
C GLU A 197 14.85 7.70 -2.37
N GLY A 198 15.13 7.22 -1.15
CA GLY A 198 16.20 7.73 -0.30
C GLY A 198 15.82 8.96 0.55
N TYR A 199 14.62 9.54 0.36
CA TYR A 199 14.17 10.70 1.15
C TYR A 199 12.94 10.41 2.00
N ASN A 200 12.85 11.07 3.14
CA ASN A 200 11.68 11.05 4.01
C ASN A 200 11.44 12.43 4.67
N GLY A 201 10.51 12.47 5.63
CA GLY A 201 10.07 13.68 6.29
C GLY A 201 8.81 14.26 5.65
N LYS A 202 8.16 15.19 6.38
CA LYS A 202 6.89 15.78 5.95
C LYS A 202 7.02 16.54 4.62
N HIS A 203 8.20 17.10 4.35
CA HIS A 203 8.50 17.87 3.15
C HIS A 203 9.55 17.19 2.25
N CYS A 204 9.90 15.91 2.50
CA CYS A 204 10.94 15.18 1.76
C CYS A 204 12.33 15.82 1.84
N ASP A 205 12.61 16.51 2.93
CA ASP A 205 13.82 17.30 3.18
C ASP A 205 14.91 16.52 3.93
N LEU A 206 14.66 15.26 4.28
CA LEU A 206 15.56 14.43 5.05
C LEU A 206 16.07 13.26 4.20
N ASN A 207 17.39 13.11 4.11
CA ASN A 207 18.01 11.91 3.57
C ASN A 207 17.85 10.76 4.57
N ILE A 208 17.49 9.58 4.08
CA ILE A 208 17.37 8.38 4.90
C ILE A 208 18.77 7.86 5.19
N ASP A 209 19.05 7.56 6.45
CA ASP A 209 20.33 6.98 6.86
C ASP A 209 20.40 5.51 6.42
N ASP A 210 21.05 5.28 5.27
CA ASP A 210 21.23 3.96 4.67
C ASP A 210 22.30 3.13 5.39
N CYS A 211 22.96 3.69 6.41
CA CYS A 211 23.87 2.98 7.31
C CYS A 211 23.14 2.31 8.49
N VAL A 212 21.81 2.31 8.52
CA VAL A 212 21.03 1.67 9.60
C VAL A 212 20.10 0.58 9.05
N PRO A 213 20.31 -0.70 9.43
CA PRO A 213 21.39 -1.20 10.30
C PRO A 213 22.76 -1.13 9.61
N ASP A 214 23.84 -1.06 10.40
CA ASP A 214 25.20 -1.01 9.84
C ASP A 214 25.55 -2.34 9.16
N LEU A 215 25.68 -2.29 7.84
CA LEU A 215 26.01 -3.43 7.00
C LEU A 215 27.52 -3.58 6.76
N CYS A 216 28.34 -2.61 7.19
CA CYS A 216 29.79 -2.66 7.03
C CYS A 216 30.42 -3.62 8.06
N MET A 217 30.81 -4.80 7.59
CA MET A 217 31.37 -5.85 8.45
C MET A 217 32.82 -5.56 8.83
N ASN A 218 33.32 -6.33 9.81
CA ASN A 218 34.74 -6.38 10.18
C ASN A 218 35.37 -5.03 10.55
N GLY A 219 34.57 -4.12 11.10
CA GLY A 219 35.02 -2.78 11.51
C GLY A 219 35.16 -1.79 10.35
N GLY A 220 34.56 -2.07 9.19
CA GLY A 220 34.41 -1.08 8.13
C GLY A 220 33.62 0.14 8.60
N THR A 221 33.90 1.30 8.01
CA THR A 221 33.16 2.54 8.32
C THR A 221 32.11 2.79 7.25
N CYS A 222 30.86 2.96 7.67
CA CYS A 222 29.76 3.29 6.75
C CYS A 222 29.70 4.80 6.47
N THR A 223 29.53 5.15 5.19
CA THR A 223 29.19 6.50 4.74
C THR A 223 27.82 6.47 4.09
N ASP A 224 26.91 7.28 4.63
CA ASP A 224 25.55 7.47 4.13
C ASP A 224 25.55 8.09 2.73
N GLY A 225 24.60 7.65 1.90
CA GLY A 225 24.38 8.11 0.54
C GLY A 225 22.90 8.33 0.27
N ILE A 226 22.49 8.50 -0.98
CA ILE A 226 21.07 8.60 -1.34
C ILE A 226 20.60 7.23 -1.81
N ASN A 227 19.70 6.60 -1.04
CA ASN A 227 19.20 5.24 -1.33
C ASN A 227 20.35 4.23 -1.54
N SER A 228 21.47 4.45 -0.86
CA SER A 228 22.73 3.73 -0.99
C SER A 228 23.67 4.07 0.16
N PHE A 229 24.58 3.15 0.45
CA PHE A 229 25.67 3.37 1.41
C PHE A 229 26.99 2.89 0.80
N THR A 230 28.11 3.38 1.34
CA THR A 230 29.46 2.91 0.98
C THR A 230 30.22 2.48 2.23
N CYS A 231 30.87 1.32 2.19
CA CYS A 231 31.73 0.85 3.26
C CYS A 231 33.21 1.09 2.96
N ASP A 232 33.89 1.80 3.84
CA ASP A 232 35.35 1.92 3.87
C ASP A 232 35.94 0.76 4.67
N CYS A 233 36.47 -0.24 3.98
CA CYS A 233 37.00 -1.45 4.60
C CYS A 233 38.36 -1.23 5.28
N VAL A 234 38.52 -1.82 6.46
CA VAL A 234 39.83 -1.94 7.12
C VAL A 234 40.75 -2.81 6.27
N ALA A 235 42.05 -2.52 6.30
CA ALA A 235 43.06 -3.34 5.64
C ALA A 235 42.92 -4.83 6.02
N GLY A 236 42.93 -5.69 5.01
CA GLY A 236 42.63 -7.11 5.11
C GLY A 236 41.25 -7.50 4.58
N TYR A 237 40.32 -6.55 4.39
CA TYR A 237 38.95 -6.81 3.95
C TYR A 237 38.59 -6.11 2.64
N THR A 238 37.62 -6.66 1.91
CA THR A 238 37.15 -6.19 0.59
C THR A 238 35.65 -6.47 0.41
N ASN A 239 35.13 -6.12 -0.77
CA ASN A 239 33.72 -6.08 -1.20
C ASN A 239 32.89 -4.93 -0.58
N ASN A 240 31.67 -4.76 -1.06
CA ASN A 240 30.80 -3.62 -0.73
C ASN A 240 30.31 -3.61 0.74
N ILE A 241 30.48 -4.71 1.47
CA ILE A 241 30.09 -4.84 2.88
C ILE A 241 31.28 -5.27 3.76
N CYS A 242 32.51 -5.23 3.25
CA CYS A 242 33.73 -5.62 3.95
C CYS A 242 33.71 -7.04 4.53
N SER A 243 32.98 -7.97 3.92
CA SER A 243 32.82 -9.34 4.45
C SER A 243 33.90 -10.31 3.98
N GLU A 244 34.57 -10.01 2.86
CA GLU A 244 35.61 -10.85 2.28
C GLU A 244 36.99 -10.45 2.77
N LYS A 245 37.86 -11.44 3.01
CA LYS A 245 39.25 -11.23 3.42
C LYS A 245 40.19 -11.45 2.24
N TYR A 246 41.22 -10.62 2.08
CA TYR A 246 42.30 -10.85 1.11
C TYR A 246 43.53 -11.50 1.73
#